data_AF-A0A160V7Z4-F1
#
_entry.id   AF-A0A160V7Z4-F1
#
_cell.length_a   1.000
_cell.length_b   1.000
_cell.length_c   1.000
_cell.angle_alpha   90.00
_cell.angle_beta   90.00
_cell.angle_gamma   90.00
#
_symmetry.space_group_name_H-M   'P 1'
#
loop_
_entity.id
_entity.type
_entity.pdbx_description
1 polymer ?
#
loop_
_entity_poly.entity_id
_entity_poly.type
_entity_poly.pdbx_seq_one_letter_code
_entity_poly.pdbx_strand_id
1 'polypeptide(L)' 'MSSRQFTGKLAAPEFPQGLEWINSDRPLTMQELRGKIIILDFWTYC' A
#
# COMPACT_ATOMS: atom_id res chain seq x y z
N MET A 1 2.22 -9.14 30.28
CA MET A 1 2.73 -8.92 28.90
C MET A 1 1.76 -7.97 28.21
N SER A 2 2.20 -6.79 27.79
CA SER A 2 1.34 -5.83 27.08
C SER A 2 1.04 -6.38 25.69
N SER A 3 -0.24 -6.56 25.33
CA SER A 3 -0.65 -6.93 23.99
C SER A 3 -0.47 -5.74 23.06
N ARG A 4 0.52 -5.78 22.17
CA ARG A 4 0.60 -4.82 21.06
C ARG A 4 -0.55 -5.11 20.09
N GLN A 5 -1.46 -4.16 19.94
CA GLN A 5 -2.49 -4.20 18.91
C GLN A 5 -1.89 -3.66 17.60
N PHE A 6 -1.87 -4.51 16.57
CA PHE A 6 -1.36 -4.16 15.24
C PHE A 6 -2.45 -3.64 14.28
N THR A 7 -3.69 -3.54 14.77
CA THR A 7 -4.78 -2.93 14.00
C THR A 7 -4.48 -1.46 13.76
N GLY A 8 -4.27 -1.08 12.49
CA GLY A 8 -4.17 0.31 12.10
C GLY A 8 -5.42 1.09 12.50
N LYS A 9 -5.25 2.31 13.00
CA LYS A 9 -6.38 3.18 13.41
C LYS A 9 -7.08 3.85 12.22
N LEU A 10 -6.42 3.87 11.06
CA LEU A 10 -6.86 4.54 9.84
C LEU A 10 -6.65 3.59 8.66
N ALA A 11 -7.49 3.74 7.63
CA ALA A 11 -7.26 3.09 6.35
C ALA A 11 -5.97 3.64 5.72
N ALA A 12 -5.29 2.80 4.93
CA ALA A 12 -4.18 3.27 4.11
C ALA A 12 -4.69 4.32 3.09
N PRO A 13 -3.89 5.38 2.84
CA PRO A 13 -4.24 6.41 1.86
C PRO A 13 -4.23 5.85 0.43
N GLU A 14 -4.83 6.59 -0.50
CA GLU A 14 -4.75 6.27 -1.93
C GLU A 14 -3.37 6.61 -2.50
N PHE A 15 -2.96 5.92 -3.58
CA PHE A 15 -1.75 6.26 -4.30
C PHE A 15 -1.87 7.64 -4.99
N PRO A 16 -0.80 8.47 -5.00
CA PRO A 16 -0.81 9.74 -5.70
C PRO A 16 -1.06 9.56 -7.21
N GLN A 17 -1.78 10.51 -7.79
CA GLN A 17 -2.03 10.53 -9.24
C GLN A 17 -0.78 10.92 -10.02
N GLY A 18 -0.66 10.40 -11.24
CA GLY A 18 0.42 10.79 -12.18
C GLY A 18 1.79 10.16 -11.89
N LEU A 19 1.89 9.22 -10.95
CA LEU A 19 3.10 8.43 -10.74
C LEU A 19 3.29 7.40 -11.86
N GLU A 20 4.53 7.18 -12.26
CA GLU A 20 4.90 6.07 -13.15
C GLU A 20 4.92 4.75 -12.38
N TRP A 21 4.30 3.73 -12.98
CA TRP A 21 4.28 2.38 -12.44
C TRP A 21 5.15 1.48 -13.30
N ILE A 22 5.93 0.62 -12.64
CA ILE A 22 6.69 -0.44 -13.29
C ILE A 22 6.05 -1.79 -12.98
N ASN A 23 6.19 -2.77 -13.88
CA ASN A 23 5.60 -4.11 -13.77
C ASN A 23 4.06 -4.14 -13.67
N SER A 24 3.39 -3.06 -14.07
CA SER A 24 1.95 -2.97 -14.23
C SER A 24 1.64 -2.19 -15.51
N ASP A 25 0.56 -2.57 -16.18
CA ASP A 25 0.06 -1.94 -17.40
C ASP A 25 -0.65 -0.61 -17.15
N ARG A 26 -1.00 -0.32 -15.89
CA ARG A 26 -1.72 0.89 -15.46
C ARG A 26 -1.50 1.18 -13.97
N PRO A 27 -1.78 2.40 -13.49
CA PRO A 27 -1.80 2.68 -12.07
C PRO A 27 -2.79 1.78 -11.31
N LEU A 28 -2.38 1.31 -10.13
CA LEU A 28 -3.25 0.58 -9.21
C LEU A 28 -3.96 1.55 -8.26
N THR A 29 -5.14 1.16 -7.80
CA THR A 29 -5.90 1.87 -6.76
C THR A 29 -6.11 1.02 -5.52
N MET A 30 -6.27 1.65 -4.35
CA MET A 30 -6.59 0.92 -3.11
C MET A 30 -7.92 0.16 -3.18
N GLN A 31 -8.86 0.61 -4.01
CA GLN A 31 -10.13 -0.09 -4.22
C GLN A 31 -9.94 -1.47 -4.87
N GLU A 32 -9.05 -1.59 -5.86
CA GLU A 32 -8.79 -2.84 -6.60
C GLU A 32 -8.04 -3.87 -5.76
N LEU A 33 -7.31 -3.42 -4.75
CA LEU A 33 -6.52 -4.26 -3.87
C LEU A 33 -7.31 -4.81 -2.67
N ARG A 34 -8.57 -4.41 -2.48
CA ARG A 34 -9.41 -4.89 -1.38
C ARG A 34 -9.55 -6.41 -1.41
N GLY A 35 -9.47 -7.03 -0.23
CA GLY A 35 -9.54 -8.49 -0.07
C GLY A 35 -8.19 -9.21 -0.22
N LYS A 36 -7.09 -8.47 -0.49
CA LYS A 36 -5.73 -8.99 -0.51
C LYS A 36 -4.93 -8.43 0.66
N ILE A 37 -3.95 -9.20 1.15
CA ILE A 37 -2.92 -8.67 2.06
C ILE A 37 -1.91 -7.92 1.20
N ILE A 38 -1.73 -6.63 1.48
CA ILE A 38 -0.82 -5.76 0.76
C ILE A 38 0.36 -5.40 1.66
N ILE A 39 1.57 -5.47 1.11
CA ILE A 39 2.81 -5.04 1.76
C ILE A 39 3.33 -3.85 0.97
N LEU A 40 3.50 -2.71 1.64
CA LEU A 40 4.18 -1.55 1.09
C LEU A 40 5.63 -1.59 1.57
N ASP A 41 6.55 -1.72 0.62
CA ASP A 41 7.99 -1.70 0.87
C ASP A 41 8.56 -0.36 0.39
N PHE A 42 9.12 0.41 1.30
CA PHE A 42 9.69 1.72 1.01
C PHE A 42 11.20 1.58 0.88
N TRP A 43 11.71 1.71 -0.35
CA TRP A 43 13.10 1.41 -0.66
C TRP A 43 13.67 2.36 -1.72
N THR A 44 14.98 2.27 -1.92
CA THR A 44 15.73 2.97 -2.98
C THR A 44 16.85 2.07 -3.49
N TYR A 45 17.32 2.31 -4.72
CA TYR A 45 18.40 1.53 -5.34
C TYR A 45 19.82 1.95 -4.88
N CYS A 46 19.96 3.11 -4.24
CA CYS A 46 21.25 3.66 -3.79
C CYS A 46 21.67 3.15 -2.41
#